data_AF-V9KXY9-F1
#
_entry.id   AF-V9KXY9-F1
#
_cell.length_a   1.000
_cell.length_b   1.000
_cell.length_c   1.000
_cell.angle_alpha   90.00
_cell.angle_beta   90.00
_cell.angle_gamma   90.00
#
_symmetry.space_group_name_H-M   'P 1'
#
loop_
_entity.id
_entity.type
_entity.pdbx_description
1 polymer ?
#
loop_
_entity_poly.entity_id
_entity_poly.type
_entity_poly.pdbx_seq_one_letter_code
_entity_poly.pdbx_strand_id
1 'polypeptide(L)'
;RGKLSDLVAEHLDHVHYLNDILIINCEFLSDVLTDHLLNRLFIPLYVYSLVNNEKTADRPKISPQVSLYLLSQVFLIIHYRPLVNSLADVILNGDLSIFNLHSEQDVQKRALSHSSLTSSSSTSKVSSLRCFTKPTESLERSLEISRHKGKKKLQKRPNYKNVGEEDEEEKGTEEKEDDAEKVKEIEMVIMERCKIIDPPLSCLTEQNTTDEEKTAAAAAKIDSRKNRPFLDMVYNALNCTEEDYYTLFVLCLLFALSHNKGIDSALLEKVHVPSTQAEEKNTYSHILAERLIRIMNQSSQPDGKVRLATLELDCLLLKQLVLSKGTCIIKDVHLACLEGAREESVHLLRRFYKGEEIFLDMFEDEYRSMMSKPLNVEYLMMDASILLPPTGTPLTGIDFVKRLPCGDVERTRRAIRVFFMLRSLSLQLQGEPETQLPLTREEDLIKTDDVLDLNNRSEEHT
;
A
#
# COMPACT_ATOMS: atom_id res chain seq x y z
N ARG A 1 -28.47 8.24 -0.81
CA ARG A 1 -27.43 8.82 -1.69
C ARG A 1 -26.95 10.16 -1.16
N GLY A 2 -27.82 11.18 -1.05
CA GLY A 2 -27.47 12.46 -0.40
C GLY A 2 -26.77 12.27 0.95
N LYS A 3 -27.44 11.62 1.92
CA LYS A 3 -26.85 11.35 3.24
C LYS A 3 -25.49 10.61 3.23
N LEU A 4 -25.26 9.68 2.29
CA LEU A 4 -23.97 8.97 2.23
C LEU A 4 -22.88 9.88 1.66
N SER A 5 -23.22 10.68 0.64
CA SER A 5 -22.34 11.70 0.09
C SER A 5 -21.96 12.74 1.15
N ASP A 6 -22.93 13.17 1.96
CA ASP A 6 -22.70 14.14 3.04
C ASP A 6 -21.74 13.57 4.09
N LEU A 7 -21.94 12.30 4.50
CA LEU A 7 -21.05 11.63 5.45
C LEU A 7 -19.63 11.43 4.92
N VAL A 8 -19.49 11.11 3.64
CA VAL A 8 -18.17 10.99 2.99
C VAL A 8 -17.47 12.35 2.92
N ALA A 9 -18.19 13.41 2.56
CA ALA A 9 -17.65 14.76 2.53
C ALA A 9 -17.20 15.21 3.93
N GLU A 10 -18.04 15.00 4.95
CA GLU A 10 -17.71 15.31 6.34
C GLU A 10 -16.49 14.49 6.82
N HIS A 11 -16.40 13.22 6.44
CA HIS A 11 -15.22 12.41 6.75
C HIS A 11 -13.95 12.96 6.10
N LEU A 12 -14.00 13.33 4.82
CA LEU A 12 -12.87 13.91 4.10
C LEU A 12 -12.42 15.23 4.73
N ASP A 13 -13.35 16.12 5.08
CA ASP A 13 -13.06 17.36 5.79
C ASP A 13 -12.31 17.09 7.10
N HIS A 14 -12.79 16.11 7.90
CA HIS A 14 -12.10 15.71 9.12
C HIS A 14 -10.67 15.20 8.87
N VAL A 15 -10.45 14.37 7.84
CA VAL A 15 -9.11 13.87 7.52
C VAL A 15 -8.20 14.99 7.03
N HIS A 16 -8.71 15.96 6.27
CA HIS A 16 -7.96 17.16 5.88
C HIS A 16 -7.61 18.03 7.08
N TYR A 17 -8.55 18.26 8.01
CA TYR A 17 -8.24 18.99 9.25
C TYR A 17 -7.18 18.28 10.09
N LEU A 18 -7.21 16.95 10.17
CA LEU A 18 -6.17 16.17 10.83
C LEU A 18 -4.81 16.34 10.14
N ASN A 19 -4.78 16.30 8.82
CA ASN A 19 -3.57 16.53 8.05
C ASN A 19 -3.01 17.94 8.28
N ASP A 20 -3.85 18.97 8.30
CA ASP A 20 -3.44 20.35 8.59
C ASP A 20 -2.80 20.47 9.98
N ILE A 21 -3.41 19.83 10.99
CA ILE A 21 -2.84 19.78 12.34
C ILE A 21 -1.46 19.11 12.36
N LEU A 22 -1.29 18.01 11.62
CA LEU A 22 -0.02 17.30 11.52
C LEU A 22 1.06 18.13 10.78
N ILE A 23 0.65 18.99 9.84
CA ILE A 23 1.54 19.89 9.09
C ILE A 23 2.06 21.05 9.94
N ILE A 24 1.33 21.48 10.99
CA ILE A 24 1.76 22.55 11.92
C ILE A 24 3.10 22.21 12.60
N ASN A 25 3.55 20.94 12.56
CA ASN A 25 4.85 20.47 13.02
C ASN A 25 5.12 20.75 14.51
N CYS A 26 4.07 20.68 15.33
CA CYS A 26 4.19 20.67 16.78
C CYS A 26 4.41 19.23 17.24
N GLU A 27 5.67 18.84 17.50
CA GLU A 27 6.07 17.47 17.82
C GLU A 27 5.19 16.81 18.89
N PHE A 28 4.98 17.48 20.02
CA PHE A 28 4.15 16.95 21.11
C PHE A 28 2.70 16.67 20.69
N LEU A 29 2.09 17.57 19.93
CA LEU A 29 0.70 17.40 19.47
C LEU A 29 0.63 16.29 18.43
N SER A 30 1.56 16.26 17.48
CA SER A 30 1.63 15.23 16.45
C SER A 30 1.86 13.84 17.04
N ASP A 31 2.67 13.71 18.09
CA ASP A 31 2.89 12.44 18.80
C ASP A 31 1.61 11.95 19.48
N VAL A 32 0.95 12.82 20.25
CA VAL A 32 -0.31 12.48 20.95
C VAL A 32 -1.42 12.15 19.95
N LEU A 33 -1.52 12.92 18.86
CA LEU A 33 -2.50 12.68 17.81
C LEU A 33 -2.21 11.37 17.08
N THR A 34 -0.95 11.09 16.76
CA THR A 34 -0.52 9.84 16.11
C THR A 34 -0.86 8.63 16.98
N ASP A 35 -0.54 8.68 18.28
CA ASP A 35 -0.90 7.63 19.23
C ASP A 35 -2.41 7.40 19.27
N HIS A 36 -3.20 8.47 19.39
CA HIS A 36 -4.66 8.35 19.43
C HIS A 36 -5.25 7.81 18.13
N LEU A 37 -4.80 8.30 16.98
CA LEU A 37 -5.29 7.84 15.68
C LEU A 37 -4.95 6.36 15.45
N LEU A 38 -3.71 5.94 15.71
CA LEU A 38 -3.30 4.54 15.55
C LEU A 38 -4.02 3.63 16.54
N ASN A 39 -3.95 3.94 17.83
CA ASN A 39 -4.35 3.01 18.90
C ASN A 39 -5.84 3.05 19.25
N ARG A 40 -6.59 4.07 18.80
CA ARG A 40 -8.03 4.17 19.08
C ARG A 40 -8.92 4.08 17.84
N LEU A 41 -8.40 4.41 16.65
CA LEU A 41 -9.20 4.45 15.42
C LEU A 41 -8.67 3.49 14.35
N PHE A 42 -7.50 3.76 13.77
CA PHE A 42 -7.03 3.07 12.57
C PHE A 42 -6.78 1.59 12.80
N ILE A 43 -6.03 1.22 13.85
CA ILE A 43 -5.75 -0.19 14.11
C ILE A 43 -7.01 -0.92 14.62
N PRO A 44 -7.69 -0.43 15.69
CA PRO A 44 -8.80 -1.16 16.28
C PRO A 44 -10.02 -1.31 15.38
N LEU A 45 -10.31 -0.29 14.56
CA LEU A 45 -11.50 -0.27 13.73
C LEU A 45 -11.17 -0.62 12.28
N TYR A 46 -10.21 0.05 11.64
CA TYR A 46 -9.98 -0.16 10.21
C TYR A 46 -9.21 -1.46 9.98
N VAL A 47 -8.00 -1.60 10.54
CA VAL A 47 -7.15 -2.77 10.30
C VAL A 47 -7.80 -4.07 10.79
N TYR A 48 -8.37 -4.09 12.00
CA TYR A 48 -9.04 -5.30 12.49
C TYR A 48 -10.34 -5.64 11.75
N SER A 49 -10.99 -4.70 11.06
CA SER A 49 -12.13 -5.03 10.19
C SER A 49 -11.73 -5.74 8.90
N LEU A 50 -10.43 -5.72 8.54
CA LEU A 50 -9.91 -6.41 7.36
C LEU A 50 -9.47 -7.85 7.65
N VAL A 51 -9.16 -8.16 8.92
CA VAL A 51 -8.64 -9.46 9.33
C VAL A 51 -9.67 -10.18 10.21
N ASN A 52 -10.22 -11.28 9.70
CA ASN A 52 -11.12 -12.14 10.47
C ASN A 52 -10.32 -12.93 11.52
N ASN A 53 -10.16 -12.35 12.71
CA ASN A 53 -9.66 -13.09 13.86
C ASN A 53 -10.83 -13.44 14.79
N GLU A 54 -11.16 -14.72 14.94
CA GLU A 54 -12.27 -15.21 15.78
C GLU A 54 -12.15 -14.72 17.24
N LYS A 55 -10.92 -14.42 17.70
CA LYS A 55 -10.63 -13.88 19.03
C LYS A 55 -11.10 -12.41 19.24
N THR A 56 -11.58 -11.74 18.20
CA THR A 56 -11.98 -10.32 18.21
C THR A 56 -13.47 -10.09 17.96
N ALA A 57 -14.29 -11.14 18.11
CA ALA A 57 -15.73 -11.10 17.81
C ALA A 57 -16.52 -10.03 18.61
N ASP A 58 -15.99 -9.59 19.75
CA ASP A 58 -16.66 -8.63 20.66
C ASP A 58 -16.29 -7.15 20.40
N ARG A 59 -15.45 -6.87 19.39
CA ARG A 59 -15.06 -5.51 19.02
C ARG A 59 -15.96 -4.96 17.90
N PRO A 60 -16.27 -3.64 17.90
CA PRO A 60 -17.02 -3.04 16.81
C PRO A 60 -16.24 -3.18 15.49
N LYS A 61 -16.91 -3.69 14.45
CA LYS A 61 -16.34 -3.87 13.11
C LYS A 61 -17.19 -3.14 12.08
N ILE A 62 -16.51 -2.59 11.08
CA ILE A 62 -17.13 -2.06 9.86
C ILE A 62 -16.96 -3.08 8.74
N SER A 63 -17.65 -2.88 7.62
CA SER A 63 -17.44 -3.75 6.45
C SER A 63 -16.00 -3.62 5.94
N PRO A 64 -15.39 -4.70 5.43
CA PRO A 64 -14.03 -4.66 4.87
C PRO A 64 -13.87 -3.62 3.76
N GLN A 65 -14.90 -3.43 2.91
CA GLN A 65 -14.91 -2.45 1.84
C GLN A 65 -14.82 -1.03 2.37
N VAL A 66 -15.61 -0.70 3.39
CA VAL A 66 -15.58 0.63 4.02
C VAL A 66 -14.23 0.83 4.71
N SER A 67 -13.69 -0.21 5.35
CA SER A 67 -12.36 -0.13 5.96
C SER A 67 -11.26 0.16 4.94
N LEU A 68 -11.22 -0.57 3.82
CA LEU A 68 -10.27 -0.31 2.74
C LEU A 68 -10.44 1.10 2.19
N TYR A 69 -11.68 1.54 1.97
CA TYR A 69 -11.98 2.88 1.48
C TYR A 69 -11.43 3.98 2.40
N LEU A 70 -11.70 3.88 3.71
CA LEU A 70 -11.23 4.84 4.70
C LEU A 70 -9.70 4.82 4.83
N LEU A 71 -9.08 3.63 4.80
CA LEU A 71 -7.61 3.50 4.82
C LEU A 71 -6.97 4.11 3.58
N SER A 72 -7.52 3.86 2.39
CA SER A 72 -7.05 4.47 1.15
C SER A 72 -7.12 6.00 1.24
N GLN A 73 -8.19 6.58 1.81
CA GLN A 73 -8.29 8.03 2.02
C GLN A 73 -7.22 8.57 2.97
N VAL A 74 -6.98 7.88 4.10
CA VAL A 74 -5.91 8.25 5.03
C VAL A 74 -4.55 8.29 4.31
N PHE A 75 -4.24 7.28 3.50
CA PHE A 75 -2.98 7.24 2.74
C PHE A 75 -2.94 8.19 1.54
N LEU A 76 -4.07 8.63 0.99
CA LEU A 76 -4.07 9.66 -0.07
C LEU A 76 -3.88 11.07 0.51
N ILE A 77 -4.43 11.34 1.70
CA ILE A 77 -4.49 12.69 2.26
C ILE A 77 -3.32 12.95 3.22
N ILE A 78 -3.06 12.04 4.16
CA ILE A 78 -2.07 12.26 5.22
C ILE A 78 -0.68 11.82 4.76
N HIS A 79 0.30 12.73 4.88
CA HIS A 79 1.69 12.50 4.46
C HIS A 79 2.69 12.53 5.63
N TYR A 80 2.19 12.64 6.87
CA TYR A 80 3.02 12.70 8.06
C TYR A 80 3.73 11.37 8.33
N ARG A 81 5.07 11.36 8.15
CA ARG A 81 5.90 10.15 8.11
C ARG A 81 5.69 9.17 9.27
N PRO A 82 5.76 9.59 10.56
CA PRO A 82 5.61 8.65 11.67
C PRO A 82 4.29 7.87 11.63
N LEU A 83 3.18 8.60 11.38
CA LEU A 83 1.85 8.00 11.34
C LEU A 83 1.68 7.02 10.17
N VAL A 84 2.03 7.43 8.95
CA VAL A 84 1.82 6.59 7.76
C VAL A 84 2.76 5.39 7.73
N ASN A 85 4.00 5.54 8.19
CA ASN A 85 4.95 4.42 8.29
C ASN A 85 4.52 3.41 9.34
N SER A 86 4.11 3.85 10.53
CA SER A 86 3.60 2.93 11.56
C SER A 86 2.33 2.21 11.10
N LEU A 87 1.40 2.91 10.45
CA LEU A 87 0.18 2.29 9.93
C LEU A 87 0.49 1.29 8.81
N ALA A 88 1.34 1.65 7.86
CA ALA A 88 1.73 0.78 6.77
C ALA A 88 2.52 -0.44 7.29
N ASP A 89 3.37 -0.28 8.29
CA ASP A 89 4.11 -1.40 8.91
C ASP A 89 3.15 -2.41 9.55
N VAL A 90 2.17 -1.92 10.33
CA VAL A 90 1.14 -2.78 10.94
C VAL A 90 0.32 -3.51 9.88
N ILE A 91 -0.12 -2.80 8.84
CA ILE A 91 -0.92 -3.36 7.76
C ILE A 91 -0.13 -4.43 7.01
N LEU A 92 1.13 -4.17 6.67
CA LEU A 92 1.89 -5.00 5.73
C LEU A 92 2.69 -6.13 6.42
N ASN A 93 3.16 -5.93 7.65
CA ASN A 93 3.88 -6.94 8.41
C ASN A 93 2.98 -7.77 9.34
N GLY A 94 1.76 -7.31 9.61
CA GLY A 94 0.73 -8.12 10.25
C GLY A 94 1.00 -8.46 11.71
N ASP A 95 1.94 -7.77 12.37
CA ASP A 95 2.18 -7.99 13.80
C ASP A 95 1.13 -7.27 14.65
N LEU A 96 -0.05 -7.87 14.71
CA LEU A 96 -1.16 -7.40 15.54
C LEU A 96 -0.88 -7.59 17.05
N SER A 97 0.22 -8.28 17.42
CA SER A 97 0.56 -8.58 18.81
C SER A 97 1.17 -7.40 19.55
N ILE A 98 1.80 -6.46 18.84
CA ILE A 98 2.44 -5.26 19.40
C ILE A 98 1.41 -4.36 20.12
N PHE A 99 0.17 -4.31 19.62
CA PHE A 99 -0.85 -3.38 20.12
C PHE A 99 -1.92 -4.05 20.99
N ASN A 100 -2.08 -5.38 20.93
CA ASN A 100 -2.97 -6.09 21.83
C ASN A 100 -2.52 -5.98 23.30
N LEU A 101 -1.20 -5.88 23.55
CA LEU A 101 -0.64 -5.74 24.89
C LEU A 101 -1.13 -4.48 25.63
N HIS A 102 -1.40 -3.39 24.90
CA HIS A 102 -1.87 -2.14 25.48
C HIS A 102 -3.38 -2.15 25.77
N SER A 103 -4.17 -2.79 24.91
CA SER A 103 -5.63 -2.89 25.10
C SER A 103 -6.05 -3.86 26.20
N GLU A 104 -5.32 -4.98 26.37
CA GLU A 104 -5.61 -5.94 27.45
C GLU A 104 -5.31 -5.37 28.83
N GLN A 105 -4.32 -4.48 28.97
CA GLN A 105 -4.05 -3.81 30.24
C GLN A 105 -5.18 -2.86 30.68
N ASP A 106 -5.94 -2.29 29.75
CA ASP A 106 -7.08 -1.42 30.06
C ASP A 106 -8.35 -2.21 30.45
N VAL A 107 -8.51 -3.42 29.92
CA VAL A 107 -9.61 -4.34 30.31
C VAL A 107 -9.28 -5.04 31.62
N GLN A 108 -8.04 -5.49 31.81
CA GLN A 108 -7.61 -6.17 33.04
C GLN A 108 -7.56 -5.22 34.25
N LYS A 109 -7.27 -3.93 34.07
CA LYS A 109 -7.34 -2.91 35.14
C LYS A 109 -8.77 -2.60 35.58
N ARG A 110 -9.78 -2.81 34.72
CA ARG A 110 -11.20 -2.67 35.11
C ARG A 110 -11.74 -3.89 35.85
N ALA A 111 -11.12 -5.06 35.66
CA ALA A 111 -11.52 -6.31 36.31
C ALA A 111 -10.82 -6.60 37.65
N LEU A 112 -9.69 -5.95 37.96
CA LEU A 112 -8.86 -6.26 39.14
C LEU A 112 -8.98 -5.25 40.30
N SER A 113 -10.08 -4.52 40.44
CA SER A 113 -10.30 -3.66 41.62
C SER A 113 -10.75 -4.42 42.88
N HIS A 114 -10.72 -5.76 42.89
CA HIS A 114 -10.96 -6.57 44.09
C HIS A 114 -10.03 -7.78 44.18
N SER A 115 -8.76 -7.56 44.59
CA SER A 115 -8.07 -8.35 45.64
C SER A 115 -6.54 -8.14 45.62
N SER A 116 -6.09 -7.49 46.69
CA SER A 116 -4.84 -7.59 47.44
C SER A 116 -3.60 -8.34 46.89
N LEU A 117 -2.47 -7.61 46.91
CA LEU A 117 -1.13 -7.96 47.46
C LEU A 117 -0.57 -9.34 47.05
N THR A 118 0.51 -9.43 46.27
CA THR A 118 1.91 -9.50 46.78
C THR A 118 2.97 -9.14 45.73
N SER A 119 4.08 -8.62 46.23
CA SER A 119 5.33 -8.16 45.59
C SER A 119 6.19 -9.23 44.89
N SER A 120 6.82 -8.88 43.76
CA SER A 120 8.30 -8.90 43.57
C SER A 120 8.77 -8.52 42.15
N SER A 121 9.54 -7.43 42.09
CA SER A 121 10.67 -7.06 41.20
C SER A 121 10.93 -7.78 39.85
N SER A 122 10.99 -7.01 38.76
CA SER A 122 12.21 -6.83 37.95
C SER A 122 12.06 -5.67 36.96
N THR A 123 13.19 -5.07 36.61
CA THR A 123 13.37 -3.71 36.10
C THR A 123 13.36 -3.62 34.57
N SER A 124 12.53 -2.74 34.01
CA SER A 124 12.79 -2.05 32.74
C SER A 124 12.17 -0.65 32.79
N LYS A 125 13.01 0.38 32.67
CA LYS A 125 12.61 1.79 32.68
C LYS A 125 11.91 2.11 31.35
N VAL A 126 10.58 2.07 31.35
CA VAL A 126 9.75 2.75 30.35
C VAL A 126 9.17 3.99 31.01
N SER A 127 9.32 5.12 30.34
CA SER A 127 8.78 6.44 30.70
C SER A 127 7.32 6.33 31.17
N SER A 128 7.10 6.63 32.45
CA SER A 128 5.75 6.71 33.02
C SER A 128 5.02 7.91 32.40
N LEU A 129 4.14 7.63 31.43
CA LEU A 129 3.18 8.57 30.86
C LEU A 129 2.29 9.11 32.00
N ARG A 130 2.44 10.40 32.30
CA ARG A 130 1.49 11.14 33.13
C ARG A 130 0.28 11.49 32.28
N CYS A 131 -0.78 10.69 32.35
CA CYS A 131 -2.06 11.05 31.76
C CYS A 131 -2.88 11.90 32.75
N PHE A 132 -3.60 12.90 32.25
CA PHE A 132 -4.62 13.58 33.04
C PHE A 132 -5.84 12.66 33.15
N THR A 133 -6.00 12.04 34.32
CA THR A 133 -7.23 11.33 34.69
C THR A 133 -8.23 12.32 35.26
N LYS A 134 -9.49 12.22 34.82
CA LYS A 134 -10.58 12.98 35.44
C LYS A 134 -10.62 12.65 36.93
N PRO A 135 -10.60 13.64 37.84
CA PRO A 135 -10.69 13.39 39.26
C PRO A 135 -11.93 12.55 39.57
N THR A 136 -11.77 11.51 40.38
CA THR A 136 -12.86 10.61 40.78
C THR A 136 -13.90 11.30 41.67
N GLU A 137 -13.60 12.48 42.18
CA GLU A 137 -14.44 13.27 43.08
C GLU A 137 -14.42 14.76 42.71
N SER A 138 -15.47 15.49 43.06
CA SER A 138 -15.52 16.94 42.85
C SER A 138 -14.45 17.66 43.69
N LEU A 139 -13.99 18.81 43.18
CA LEU A 139 -12.95 19.64 43.80
C LEU A 139 -13.32 20.01 45.27
N GLU A 140 -14.60 20.23 45.52
CA GLU A 140 -15.15 20.57 46.84
C GLU A 140 -14.93 19.45 47.86
N ARG A 141 -15.17 18.19 47.48
CA ARG A 141 -14.94 17.02 48.36
C ARG A 141 -13.46 16.82 48.68
N SER A 142 -12.59 17.03 47.69
CA SER A 142 -11.13 16.91 47.89
C SER A 142 -10.59 17.97 48.84
N LEU A 143 -11.15 19.18 48.83
CA LEU A 143 -10.77 20.27 49.73
C LEU A 143 -11.29 20.08 51.15
N GLU A 144 -12.45 19.44 51.34
CA GLU A 144 -12.99 19.09 52.68
C GLU A 144 -12.13 18.06 53.41
N ILE A 145 -11.58 17.07 52.69
CA ILE A 145 -10.68 16.06 53.25
C ILE A 145 -9.35 16.68 53.73
N SER A 146 -8.91 17.75 53.08
CA SER A 146 -7.68 18.47 53.43
C SER A 146 -7.80 19.32 54.69
N ARG A 147 -9.03 19.71 55.09
CA ARG A 147 -9.28 20.53 56.29
C ARG A 147 -9.07 19.77 57.61
N HIS A 148 -9.11 18.42 57.60
CA HIS A 148 -9.03 17.62 58.82
C HIS A 148 -7.67 16.95 59.11
N LYS A 149 -6.65 17.15 58.25
CA LYS A 149 -5.26 16.73 58.54
C LYS A 149 -4.35 17.93 58.84
N GLY A 150 -4.71 18.68 59.88
CA GLY A 150 -3.77 19.55 60.56
C GLY A 150 -2.73 18.72 61.32
N LYS A 151 -1.57 18.45 60.70
CA LYS A 151 -0.25 18.27 61.35
C LYS A 151 0.86 18.20 60.30
N LYS A 152 1.64 19.28 60.22
CA LYS A 152 2.82 19.46 59.36
C LYS A 152 3.88 18.38 59.65
N LYS A 153 4.24 17.56 58.67
CA LYS A 153 5.54 16.87 58.61
C LYS A 153 6.41 17.62 57.60
N LEU A 154 7.51 18.21 58.06
CA LEU A 154 8.54 18.79 57.18
C LEU A 154 9.15 17.68 56.33
N GLN A 155 8.99 17.75 55.00
CA GLN A 155 9.81 16.97 54.08
C GLN A 155 11.19 17.63 53.96
N LYS A 156 12.24 16.87 54.30
CA LYS A 156 13.64 17.24 54.08
C LYS A 156 13.91 17.34 52.58
N ARG A 157 14.48 18.48 52.16
CA ARG A 157 14.99 18.70 50.80
C ARG A 157 16.18 17.75 50.52
N PRO A 158 16.36 17.25 49.29
CA PRO A 158 17.60 16.58 48.90
C PRO A 158 18.74 17.61 48.86
N ASN A 159 19.85 17.26 49.52
CA ASN A 159 21.03 18.08 49.72
C ASN A 159 21.95 17.95 48.48
N TYR A 160 22.15 19.03 47.73
CA TYR A 160 23.26 19.13 46.78
C TYR A 160 24.47 19.67 47.53
N LYS A 161 25.48 18.83 47.74
CA LYS A 161 26.78 19.27 48.25
C LYS A 161 27.82 19.05 47.17
N ASN A 162 28.24 20.15 46.58
CA ASN A 162 29.48 20.31 45.83
C ASN A 162 30.68 20.07 46.76
N VAL A 163 31.68 19.37 46.23
CA VAL A 163 33.10 19.36 46.67
C VAL A 163 33.83 19.12 45.34
N GLY A 164 34.48 20.10 44.68
CA GLY A 164 35.63 20.91 45.11
C GLY A 164 36.87 20.00 45.12
N GLU A 165 37.68 19.96 44.05
CA GLU A 165 39.00 20.65 43.92
C GLU A 165 39.92 20.37 45.14
N GLU A 166 41.12 19.79 44.98
CA GLU A 166 42.39 20.38 44.49
C GLU A 166 43.38 19.21 44.15
N ASP A 167 44.09 19.24 43.00
CA ASP A 167 45.53 19.59 42.78
C ASP A 167 46.51 18.45 43.19
N GLU A 168 47.65 18.13 42.56
CA GLU A 168 48.49 18.64 41.45
C GLU A 168 49.55 17.55 41.13
N GLU A 169 50.15 17.61 39.92
CA GLU A 169 51.55 17.28 39.49
C GLU A 169 52.26 15.97 39.98
N GLU A 170 53.18 15.28 39.28
CA GLU A 170 54.28 15.64 38.38
C GLU A 170 54.93 14.34 37.83
N LYS A 171 55.56 14.40 36.63
CA LYS A 171 56.73 13.64 36.09
C LYS A 171 56.80 12.09 36.21
N GLY A 172 57.34 11.29 35.27
CA GLY A 172 58.21 11.51 34.11
C GLY A 172 59.15 10.29 33.94
N THR A 173 59.36 9.86 32.69
CA THR A 173 60.54 9.17 32.10
C THR A 173 60.92 7.74 32.55
N GLU A 174 60.86 6.75 31.64
CA GLU A 174 61.99 6.13 30.88
C GLU A 174 62.57 4.91 31.64
N GLU A 175 63.10 3.82 31.09
CA GLU A 175 63.46 3.36 29.74
C GLU A 175 63.86 1.87 29.82
N LYS A 176 64.25 1.31 28.66
CA LYS A 176 65.08 0.11 28.39
C LYS A 176 64.36 -1.16 27.95
N GLU A 177 64.85 -1.92 26.98
CA GLU A 177 65.89 -1.81 25.91
C GLU A 177 65.62 -3.03 24.99
N ASP A 178 65.64 -2.86 23.66
CA ASP A 178 66.57 -3.46 22.68
C ASP A 178 66.27 -4.95 22.34
N ASP A 179 66.45 -5.48 21.13
CA ASP A 179 67.44 -5.19 20.09
C ASP A 179 67.05 -5.82 18.71
N ALA A 180 67.66 -5.28 17.65
CA ALA A 180 68.14 -5.86 16.38
C ALA A 180 67.16 -6.46 15.34
N GLU A 181 66.98 -5.82 14.16
CA GLU A 181 67.73 -5.99 12.86
C GLU A 181 67.45 -7.34 12.14
N LYS A 182 67.26 -7.52 10.82
CA LYS A 182 67.37 -6.76 9.55
C LYS A 182 66.74 -7.67 8.44
N VAL A 183 65.89 -7.19 7.52
CA VAL A 183 66.15 -6.92 6.06
C VAL A 183 65.84 -8.04 5.03
N LYS A 184 65.03 -7.65 3.99
CA LYS A 184 64.86 -8.17 2.59
C LYS A 184 64.15 -9.52 2.39
N GLU A 185 63.45 -9.83 1.30
CA GLU A 185 62.97 -9.17 0.07
C GLU A 185 61.84 -10.06 -0.53
N ILE A 186 61.11 -9.45 -1.46
CA ILE A 186 60.01 -9.87 -2.35
C ILE A 186 60.12 -11.28 -2.99
N GLU A 187 59.02 -12.05 -3.07
CA GLU A 187 58.74 -12.95 -4.22
C GLU A 187 57.23 -13.24 -4.40
N MET A 188 56.84 -13.50 -5.65
CA MET A 188 55.49 -13.52 -6.20
C MET A 188 55.19 -14.92 -6.79
N VAL A 189 53.94 -15.39 -6.63
CA VAL A 189 53.21 -16.40 -7.47
C VAL A 189 53.62 -17.89 -7.36
N ILE A 190 52.64 -18.76 -7.03
CA ILE A 190 52.11 -19.90 -7.83
C ILE A 190 51.08 -20.69 -6.98
N MET A 191 49.98 -21.08 -7.62
CA MET A 191 48.92 -21.98 -7.14
C MET A 191 49.43 -23.39 -6.80
N GLU A 192 48.97 -23.99 -5.69
CA GLU A 192 48.37 -25.34 -5.69
C GLU A 192 47.76 -25.78 -4.34
N ARG A 193 46.56 -26.37 -4.46
CA ARG A 193 45.82 -27.34 -3.63
C ARG A 193 46.16 -27.60 -2.14
N CYS A 194 45.08 -27.51 -1.35
CA CYS A 194 44.60 -28.41 -0.30
C CYS A 194 45.52 -28.75 0.90
N LYS A 195 45.21 -28.17 2.08
CA LYS A 195 45.18 -28.91 3.36
C LYS A 195 44.01 -28.41 4.22
N ILE A 196 43.15 -29.37 4.57
CA ILE A 196 42.00 -29.30 5.46
C ILE A 196 42.50 -29.32 6.92
N ILE A 197 41.92 -28.47 7.78
CA ILE A 197 41.88 -28.66 9.24
C ILE A 197 40.46 -28.32 9.69
N ASP A 198 39.71 -29.37 10.08
CA ASP A 198 38.36 -29.32 10.64
C ASP A 198 38.34 -28.81 12.10
N PRO A 199 37.23 -28.21 12.53
CA PRO A 199 36.66 -28.49 13.86
C PRO A 199 35.12 -28.72 13.80
N PRO A 200 34.48 -29.15 14.90
CA PRO A 200 33.96 -30.50 15.09
C PRO A 200 32.51 -30.74 14.64
N LEU A 201 32.29 -32.03 14.40
CA LEU A 201 31.15 -32.73 13.82
C LEU A 201 29.91 -32.78 14.75
N SER A 202 28.75 -32.35 14.24
CA SER A 202 27.47 -33.00 14.54
C SER A 202 26.76 -33.31 13.23
N CYS A 203 27.13 -34.48 12.68
CA CYS A 203 26.46 -35.32 11.70
C CYS A 203 25.49 -34.64 10.71
N LEU A 204 26.02 -34.12 9.60
CA LEU A 204 25.26 -33.99 8.36
C LEU A 204 25.29 -35.35 7.66
N THR A 205 24.21 -36.13 7.78
CA THR A 205 23.91 -37.18 6.81
C THR A 205 23.61 -36.50 5.48
N GLU A 206 24.56 -36.52 4.55
CA GLU A 206 24.30 -36.25 3.13
C GLU A 206 23.37 -37.34 2.58
N GLN A 207 22.07 -37.16 2.79
CA GLN A 207 21.04 -37.95 2.14
C GLN A 207 20.69 -37.29 0.81
N ASN A 208 20.77 -38.06 -0.27
CA ASN A 208 20.24 -37.69 -1.57
C ASN A 208 18.72 -37.47 -1.43
N THR A 209 18.31 -36.21 -1.30
CA THR A 209 16.90 -35.83 -1.22
C THR A 209 16.28 -35.91 -2.62
N THR A 210 15.09 -36.50 -2.73
CA THR A 210 14.35 -36.60 -3.99
C THR A 210 13.71 -35.26 -4.35
N ASP A 211 13.35 -35.06 -5.61
CA ASP A 211 12.74 -33.80 -6.10
C ASP A 211 11.40 -33.47 -5.39
N GLU A 212 10.68 -34.50 -4.94
CA GLU A 212 9.48 -34.37 -4.09
C GLU A 212 9.81 -33.83 -2.69
N GLU A 213 10.92 -34.22 -2.08
CA GLU A 213 11.31 -33.77 -0.75
C GLU A 213 11.87 -32.34 -0.78
N LYS A 214 12.51 -31.94 -1.90
CA LYS A 214 12.88 -30.55 -2.17
C LYS A 214 11.65 -29.65 -2.36
N THR A 215 10.62 -30.17 -3.03
CA THR A 215 9.33 -29.51 -3.21
C THR A 215 8.55 -29.42 -1.89
N ALA A 216 8.58 -30.47 -1.07
CA ALA A 216 7.98 -30.48 0.28
C ALA A 216 8.72 -29.58 1.27
N ALA A 217 10.06 -29.50 1.20
CA ALA A 217 10.85 -28.55 2.00
C ALA A 217 10.67 -27.09 1.52
N ALA A 218 10.42 -26.87 0.23
CA ALA A 218 9.99 -25.58 -0.29
C ALA A 218 8.56 -25.23 0.19
N ALA A 219 7.65 -26.20 0.26
CA ALA A 219 6.31 -26.04 0.85
C ALA A 219 6.35 -25.77 2.37
N ALA A 220 7.21 -26.47 3.12
CA ALA A 220 7.43 -26.21 4.54
C ALA A 220 8.13 -24.86 4.81
N LYS A 221 8.95 -24.37 3.86
CA LYS A 221 9.45 -22.98 3.84
C LYS A 221 8.37 -21.95 3.44
N ILE A 222 7.31 -22.36 2.74
CA ILE A 222 6.12 -21.53 2.49
C ILE A 222 5.28 -21.39 3.77
N ASP A 223 5.18 -22.44 4.59
CA ASP A 223 4.49 -22.42 5.90
C ASP A 223 5.19 -21.58 6.98
N SER A 224 6.45 -21.18 6.75
CA SER A 224 7.18 -20.21 7.57
C SER A 224 7.16 -18.78 7.00
N ARG A 225 6.31 -18.50 6.00
CA ARG A 225 5.87 -17.12 5.73
C ARG A 225 5.17 -16.65 7.00
N LYS A 226 5.82 -15.72 7.72
CA LYS A 226 5.24 -14.87 8.78
C LYS A 226 3.75 -14.68 8.48
N ASN A 227 2.85 -15.11 9.38
CA ASN A 227 1.40 -14.90 9.24
C ASN A 227 1.13 -13.44 8.84
N ARG A 228 0.85 -13.19 7.57
CA ARG A 228 0.57 -11.85 7.03
C ARG A 228 -0.87 -11.85 6.51
N PRO A 229 -1.86 -11.93 7.43
CA PRO A 229 -3.26 -12.12 7.06
C PRO A 229 -3.80 -11.00 6.16
N PHE A 230 -3.24 -9.80 6.29
CA PHE A 230 -3.60 -8.68 5.43
C PHE A 230 -3.09 -8.86 3.99
N LEU A 231 -1.85 -9.30 3.78
CA LEU A 231 -1.36 -9.56 2.42
C LEU A 231 -2.09 -10.72 1.77
N ASP A 232 -2.43 -11.75 2.54
CA ASP A 232 -3.26 -12.85 2.06
C ASP A 232 -4.63 -12.34 1.64
N MET A 233 -5.25 -11.48 2.44
CA MET A 233 -6.50 -10.80 2.07
C MET A 233 -6.35 -9.99 0.78
N VAL A 234 -5.28 -9.19 0.64
CA VAL A 234 -5.01 -8.38 -0.56
C VAL A 234 -4.89 -9.27 -1.80
N TYR A 235 -4.08 -10.32 -1.75
CA TYR A 235 -3.92 -11.22 -2.89
C TYR A 235 -5.17 -12.03 -3.21
N ASN A 236 -5.95 -12.39 -2.19
CA ASN A 236 -7.23 -13.07 -2.37
C ASN A 236 -8.27 -12.16 -3.04
N ALA A 237 -8.31 -10.88 -2.66
CA ALA A 237 -9.17 -9.87 -3.30
C ALA A 237 -8.86 -9.72 -4.79
N LEU A 238 -7.57 -9.65 -5.13
CA LEU A 238 -7.12 -9.47 -6.50
C LEU A 238 -7.36 -10.69 -7.41
N ASN A 239 -7.82 -11.83 -6.89
CA ASN A 239 -8.25 -12.95 -7.73
C ASN A 239 -9.46 -12.61 -8.60
N CYS A 240 -10.30 -11.66 -8.16
CA CYS A 240 -11.43 -11.10 -8.91
C CYS A 240 -12.28 -12.16 -9.65
N THR A 241 -12.76 -13.18 -8.93
CA THR A 241 -13.41 -14.36 -9.54
C THR A 241 -14.83 -14.10 -10.04
N GLU A 242 -15.61 -13.27 -9.35
CA GLU A 242 -17.01 -13.03 -9.71
C GLU A 242 -17.32 -11.56 -9.97
N GLU A 243 -16.88 -10.67 -9.10
CA GLU A 243 -17.12 -9.24 -9.19
C GLU A 243 -15.93 -8.46 -8.61
N ASP A 244 -15.80 -7.20 -9.03
CA ASP A 244 -14.65 -6.36 -8.71
C ASP A 244 -14.85 -5.48 -7.46
N TYR A 245 -15.92 -5.70 -6.70
CA TYR A 245 -16.31 -4.79 -5.63
C TYR A 245 -15.21 -4.64 -4.58
N TYR A 246 -14.67 -5.76 -4.11
CA TYR A 246 -13.55 -5.76 -3.17
C TYR A 246 -12.22 -5.39 -3.85
N THR A 247 -12.01 -5.88 -5.07
CA THR A 247 -10.83 -5.64 -5.91
C THR A 247 -10.55 -4.15 -6.08
N LEU A 248 -11.58 -3.34 -6.39
CA LEU A 248 -11.40 -1.90 -6.60
C LEU A 248 -10.76 -1.23 -5.39
N PHE A 249 -11.27 -1.49 -4.18
CA PHE A 249 -10.75 -0.84 -2.98
C PHE A 249 -9.35 -1.33 -2.60
N VAL A 250 -9.03 -2.59 -2.89
CA VAL A 250 -7.66 -3.09 -2.71
C VAL A 250 -6.70 -2.42 -3.68
N LEU A 251 -7.09 -2.24 -4.96
CA LEU A 251 -6.29 -1.48 -5.92
C LEU A 251 -6.14 -0.02 -5.49
N CYS A 252 -7.21 0.63 -4.99
CA CYS A 252 -7.13 1.99 -4.45
C CYS A 252 -6.15 2.09 -3.27
N LEU A 253 -6.13 1.09 -2.38
CA LEU A 253 -5.20 1.06 -1.26
C LEU A 253 -3.76 0.85 -1.73
N LEU A 254 -3.50 -0.05 -2.67
CA LEU A 254 -2.18 -0.24 -3.27
C LEU A 254 -1.69 1.03 -3.96
N PHE A 255 -2.57 1.72 -4.67
CA PHE A 255 -2.27 3.01 -5.30
C PHE A 255 -1.97 4.09 -4.26
N ALA A 256 -2.78 4.19 -3.20
CA ALA A 256 -2.59 5.17 -2.14
C ALA A 256 -1.24 4.96 -1.42
N LEU A 257 -0.91 3.71 -1.08
CA LEU A 257 0.38 3.34 -0.50
C LEU A 257 1.55 3.68 -1.43
N SER A 258 1.40 3.48 -2.75
CA SER A 258 2.47 3.71 -3.71
C SER A 258 2.75 5.18 -4.01
N HIS A 259 1.76 6.06 -3.81
CA HIS A 259 1.83 7.50 -4.07
C HIS A 259 2.05 8.34 -2.81
N ASN A 260 1.90 7.76 -1.62
CA ASN A 260 2.10 8.49 -0.37
C ASN A 260 3.57 8.88 -0.17
N LYS A 261 3.85 10.18 -0.14
CA LYS A 261 5.21 10.73 -0.01
C LYS A 261 5.84 10.56 1.38
N GLY A 262 5.02 10.22 2.37
CA GLY A 262 5.46 10.00 3.75
C GLY A 262 5.92 8.57 4.03
N ILE A 263 5.63 7.60 3.14
CA ILE A 263 5.99 6.20 3.36
C ILE A 263 7.44 5.94 2.93
N ASP A 264 8.18 5.23 3.77
CA ASP A 264 9.57 4.85 3.52
C ASP A 264 9.66 3.81 2.40
N SER A 265 10.51 4.07 1.40
CA SER A 265 10.72 3.15 0.26
C SER A 265 11.10 1.74 0.70
N ALA A 266 11.89 1.61 1.78
CA ALA A 266 12.29 0.31 2.32
C ALA A 266 11.11 -0.52 2.87
N LEU A 267 10.03 0.12 3.31
CA LEU A 267 8.82 -0.56 3.77
C LEU A 267 8.03 -1.11 2.57
N LEU A 268 7.89 -0.32 1.50
CA LEU A 268 7.22 -0.72 0.27
C LEU A 268 7.97 -1.87 -0.44
N GLU A 269 9.30 -1.80 -0.47
CA GLU A 269 10.16 -2.85 -1.07
C GLU A 269 10.00 -4.21 -0.36
N LYS A 270 9.98 -4.22 0.98
CA LYS A 270 9.80 -5.46 1.79
C LYS A 270 8.47 -6.18 1.52
N VAL A 271 7.53 -5.48 0.91
CA VAL A 271 6.16 -5.94 0.69
C VAL A 271 5.84 -6.03 -0.81
N HIS A 272 6.81 -5.67 -1.65
CA HIS A 272 6.74 -5.65 -3.09
C HIS A 272 5.54 -4.87 -3.65
N VAL A 273 5.15 -3.79 -2.97
CA VAL A 273 4.18 -2.82 -3.48
C VAL A 273 4.90 -1.89 -4.46
N PRO A 274 4.28 -1.46 -5.58
CA PRO A 274 4.90 -0.47 -6.47
C PRO A 274 5.29 0.78 -5.68
N SER A 275 6.51 1.29 -5.81
CA SER A 275 6.88 2.61 -5.28
C SER A 275 7.03 3.60 -6.43
N THR A 276 6.45 4.79 -6.31
CA THR A 276 6.66 5.89 -7.27
C THR A 276 8.03 6.56 -7.10
N GLN A 277 8.66 6.40 -5.92
CA GLN A 277 9.85 7.15 -5.51
C GLN A 277 11.17 6.37 -5.62
N ALA A 278 11.14 5.10 -6.01
CA ALA A 278 12.35 4.30 -6.17
C ALA A 278 13.12 4.73 -7.42
N GLU A 279 14.39 5.15 -7.26
CA GLU A 279 15.19 5.68 -8.35
C GLU A 279 15.53 4.62 -9.41
N GLU A 280 15.70 3.35 -9.05
CA GLU A 280 15.94 2.25 -9.99
C GLU A 280 15.33 0.96 -9.47
N LYS A 281 14.44 0.35 -10.27
CA LYS A 281 13.88 -0.98 -9.98
C LYS A 281 14.56 -2.00 -10.88
N ASN A 282 15.22 -2.97 -10.26
CA ASN A 282 15.80 -4.12 -10.96
C ASN A 282 14.92 -5.37 -10.83
N THR A 283 13.93 -5.35 -9.93
CA THR A 283 13.01 -6.46 -9.67
C THR A 283 11.62 -5.93 -9.37
N TYR A 284 10.61 -6.80 -9.52
CA TYR A 284 9.21 -6.49 -9.22
C TYR A 284 8.49 -7.71 -8.64
N SER A 285 7.34 -7.49 -8.01
CA SER A 285 6.49 -8.55 -7.48
C SER A 285 5.86 -9.38 -8.60
N HIS A 286 6.34 -10.60 -8.80
CA HIS A 286 5.74 -11.51 -9.76
C HIS A 286 4.30 -11.92 -9.38
N ILE A 287 4.06 -12.12 -8.08
CA ILE A 287 2.73 -12.50 -7.58
C ILE A 287 1.72 -11.38 -7.83
N LEU A 288 2.11 -10.12 -7.54
CA LEU A 288 1.23 -8.98 -7.80
C LEU A 288 0.98 -8.82 -9.30
N ALA A 289 2.03 -8.91 -10.13
CA ALA A 289 1.88 -8.81 -11.58
C ALA A 289 0.93 -9.88 -12.14
N GLU A 290 1.05 -11.14 -11.70
CA GLU A 290 0.14 -12.22 -12.09
C GLU A 290 -1.32 -11.90 -11.72
N ARG A 291 -1.55 -11.36 -10.51
CA ARG A 291 -2.88 -10.99 -10.02
C ARG A 291 -3.47 -9.80 -10.79
N LEU A 292 -2.68 -8.78 -11.10
CA LEU A 292 -3.12 -7.66 -11.93
C LEU A 292 -3.48 -8.13 -13.36
N ILE A 293 -2.59 -8.89 -14.00
CA ILE A 293 -2.84 -9.45 -15.35
C ILE A 293 -4.08 -10.37 -15.37
N ARG A 294 -4.39 -11.05 -14.27
CA ARG A 294 -5.63 -11.82 -14.14
C ARG A 294 -6.88 -10.92 -14.21
N ILE A 295 -6.87 -9.75 -13.58
CA ILE A 295 -7.98 -8.77 -13.66
C ILE A 295 -8.15 -8.27 -15.10
N MET A 296 -7.04 -8.02 -15.81
CA MET A 296 -7.05 -7.67 -17.23
C MET A 296 -7.70 -8.77 -18.08
N ASN A 297 -7.33 -10.03 -17.86
CA ASN A 297 -7.92 -11.17 -18.55
C ASN A 297 -9.43 -11.33 -18.28
N GLN A 298 -9.87 -11.11 -17.04
CA GLN A 298 -11.29 -11.11 -16.68
C GLN A 298 -12.05 -9.95 -17.34
N SER A 299 -11.39 -8.81 -17.50
CA SER A 299 -11.99 -7.63 -18.14
C SER A 299 -12.24 -7.86 -19.63
N SER A 300 -11.39 -8.64 -20.29
CA SER A 300 -11.54 -9.04 -21.70
C SER A 300 -12.62 -10.10 -21.94
N GLN A 301 -13.23 -10.68 -20.90
CA GLN A 301 -14.31 -11.65 -21.06
C GLN A 301 -15.67 -10.98 -21.38
N PRO A 302 -16.56 -11.62 -22.17
CA PRO A 302 -17.86 -11.06 -22.54
C PRO A 302 -18.79 -10.83 -21.33
N ASP A 303 -18.74 -11.73 -20.35
CA ASP A 303 -19.54 -11.67 -19.11
C ASP A 303 -18.76 -11.09 -17.92
N GLY A 304 -17.61 -10.45 -18.19
CA GLY A 304 -16.74 -9.90 -17.16
C GLY A 304 -17.43 -8.83 -16.32
N LYS A 305 -17.54 -9.04 -15.01
CA LYS A 305 -18.11 -8.07 -14.05
C LYS A 305 -17.05 -7.14 -13.47
N VAL A 306 -16.13 -6.70 -14.32
CA VAL A 306 -15.09 -5.72 -13.96
C VAL A 306 -15.47 -4.36 -14.56
N ARG A 307 -15.57 -3.36 -13.69
CA ARG A 307 -15.85 -1.96 -14.04
C ARG A 307 -14.63 -1.34 -14.73
N LEU A 308 -14.86 -0.34 -15.56
CA LEU A 308 -13.79 0.37 -16.28
C LEU A 308 -12.82 1.06 -15.31
N ALA A 309 -13.31 1.67 -14.22
CA ALA A 309 -12.47 2.28 -13.19
C ALA A 309 -11.45 1.28 -12.60
N THR A 310 -11.88 0.04 -12.38
CA THR A 310 -11.03 -1.02 -11.81
C THR A 310 -9.94 -1.41 -12.80
N LEU A 311 -10.30 -1.65 -14.08
CA LEU A 311 -9.32 -1.99 -15.11
C LEU A 311 -8.31 -0.86 -15.34
N GLU A 312 -8.77 0.39 -15.38
CA GLU A 312 -7.88 1.52 -15.61
C GLU A 312 -6.87 1.67 -14.46
N LEU A 313 -7.32 1.51 -13.21
CA LEU A 313 -6.46 1.51 -12.04
C LEU A 313 -5.48 0.32 -12.02
N ASP A 314 -5.95 -0.86 -12.43
CA ASP A 314 -5.14 -2.07 -12.58
C ASP A 314 -4.01 -1.87 -13.61
N CYS A 315 -4.32 -1.28 -14.76
CA CYS A 315 -3.33 -0.89 -15.78
C CYS A 315 -2.30 0.12 -15.23
N LEU A 316 -2.73 1.13 -14.48
CA LEU A 316 -1.84 2.12 -13.86
C LEU A 316 -0.87 1.45 -12.86
N LEU A 317 -1.37 0.53 -12.03
CA LEU A 317 -0.55 -0.19 -11.05
C LEU A 317 0.43 -1.15 -11.70
N LEU A 318 0.03 -1.89 -12.74
CA LEU A 318 0.95 -2.78 -13.46
C LEU A 318 2.05 -1.98 -14.14
N LYS A 319 1.68 -0.88 -14.82
CA LYS A 319 2.63 0.06 -15.41
C LYS A 319 3.65 0.55 -14.39
N GLN A 320 3.19 1.02 -13.23
CA GLN A 320 4.05 1.49 -12.15
C GLN A 320 4.93 0.38 -11.55
N LEU A 321 4.45 -0.86 -11.55
CA LEU A 321 5.17 -2.00 -11.02
C LEU A 321 6.38 -2.37 -11.90
N VAL A 322 6.24 -2.31 -13.23
CA VAL A 322 7.23 -2.86 -14.18
C VAL A 322 8.01 -1.82 -14.98
N LEU A 323 7.61 -0.54 -14.99
CA LEU A 323 8.40 0.52 -15.62
C LEU A 323 9.37 1.17 -14.62
N SER A 324 10.62 1.35 -15.06
CA SER A 324 11.70 1.99 -14.31
C SER A 324 12.48 2.93 -15.24
N LYS A 325 12.49 4.25 -14.99
CA LYS A 325 13.22 5.25 -15.81
C LYS A 325 13.02 5.11 -17.34
N GLY A 326 11.85 4.65 -17.78
CA GLY A 326 11.53 4.45 -19.21
C GLY A 326 11.93 3.09 -19.78
N THR A 327 12.56 2.21 -19.01
CA THR A 327 12.77 0.80 -19.38
C THR A 327 11.74 -0.09 -18.70
N CYS A 328 11.34 -1.15 -19.39
CA CYS A 328 10.40 -2.14 -18.89
C CYS A 328 11.16 -3.37 -18.38
N ILE A 329 10.97 -3.71 -17.10
CA ILE A 329 11.60 -4.87 -16.46
C ILE A 329 10.67 -6.11 -16.42
N ILE A 330 9.55 -6.08 -17.15
CA ILE A 330 8.58 -7.18 -17.18
C ILE A 330 9.24 -8.46 -17.72
N LYS A 331 8.82 -9.61 -17.20
CA LYS A 331 9.29 -10.92 -17.69
C LYS A 331 8.45 -11.33 -18.90
N ASP A 332 9.08 -12.05 -19.84
CA ASP A 332 8.42 -12.55 -21.05
C ASP A 332 7.14 -13.33 -20.76
N VAL A 333 7.11 -14.14 -19.70
CA VAL A 333 5.92 -14.90 -19.29
C VAL A 333 4.75 -13.97 -18.96
N HIS A 334 4.99 -12.91 -18.18
CA HIS A 334 3.95 -11.95 -17.83
C HIS A 334 3.55 -11.07 -19.01
N LEU A 335 4.53 -10.67 -19.83
CA LEU A 335 4.26 -9.93 -21.06
C LEU A 335 3.39 -10.75 -22.00
N ALA A 336 3.70 -12.04 -22.22
CA ALA A 336 2.88 -12.93 -23.03
C ALA A 336 1.45 -13.09 -22.49
N CYS A 337 1.26 -13.18 -21.17
CA CYS A 337 -0.07 -13.21 -20.57
C CYS A 337 -0.85 -11.89 -20.75
N LEU A 338 -0.16 -10.74 -20.69
CA LEU A 338 -0.77 -9.43 -20.99
C LEU A 338 -1.17 -9.33 -22.47
N GLU A 339 -0.30 -9.76 -23.38
CA GLU A 339 -0.60 -9.78 -24.81
C GLU A 339 -1.76 -10.72 -25.14
N GLY A 340 -1.89 -11.85 -24.41
CA GLY A 340 -3.07 -12.71 -24.46
C GLY A 340 -4.34 -11.97 -24.06
N ALA A 341 -4.33 -11.24 -22.95
CA ALA A 341 -5.48 -10.43 -22.51
C ALA A 341 -5.86 -9.36 -23.56
N ARG A 342 -4.87 -8.76 -24.21
CA ARG A 342 -5.04 -7.79 -25.30
C ARG A 342 -5.69 -8.44 -26.51
N GLU A 343 -5.21 -9.58 -26.99
CA GLU A 343 -5.81 -10.26 -28.15
C GLU A 343 -7.25 -10.73 -27.86
N GLU A 344 -7.53 -11.21 -26.64
CA GLU A 344 -8.90 -11.53 -26.22
C GLU A 344 -9.82 -10.29 -26.27
N SER A 345 -9.33 -9.12 -25.87
CA SER A 345 -10.10 -7.87 -25.99
C SER A 345 -10.39 -7.50 -27.45
N VAL A 346 -9.44 -7.77 -28.36
CA VAL A 346 -9.63 -7.59 -29.80
C VAL A 346 -10.69 -8.56 -30.33
N HIS A 347 -10.63 -9.83 -29.93
CA HIS A 347 -11.62 -10.82 -30.32
C HIS A 347 -13.02 -10.48 -29.83
N LEU A 348 -13.15 -9.97 -28.59
CA LEU A 348 -14.41 -9.47 -28.07
C LEU A 348 -14.93 -8.29 -28.92
N LEU A 349 -14.07 -7.32 -29.21
CA LEU A 349 -14.44 -6.14 -29.99
C LEU A 349 -14.89 -6.47 -31.43
N ARG A 350 -14.24 -7.45 -32.08
CA ARG A 350 -14.60 -7.93 -33.42
C ARG A 350 -16.06 -8.42 -33.50
N ARG A 351 -16.64 -8.90 -32.40
CA ARG A 351 -18.05 -9.34 -32.36
C ARG A 351 -19.02 -8.17 -32.59
N PHE A 352 -18.68 -6.99 -32.09
CA PHE A 352 -19.51 -5.79 -32.20
C PHE A 352 -19.28 -5.03 -33.51
N TYR A 353 -18.06 -5.07 -34.06
CA TYR A 353 -17.72 -4.39 -35.31
C TYR A 353 -18.66 -4.76 -36.48
N LYS A 354 -19.09 -6.03 -36.56
CA LYS A 354 -20.00 -6.50 -37.62
C LYS A 354 -21.48 -6.33 -37.28
N GLY A 355 -21.82 -6.01 -36.03
CA GLY A 355 -23.19 -6.00 -35.52
C GLY A 355 -23.81 -4.62 -35.36
N GLU A 356 -22.99 -3.58 -35.22
CA GLU A 356 -23.44 -2.23 -34.86
C GLU A 356 -23.11 -1.23 -35.99
N GLU A 357 -24.13 -0.61 -36.60
CA GLU A 357 -23.95 0.34 -37.71
C GLU A 357 -23.19 1.61 -37.28
N ILE A 358 -23.36 2.02 -36.03
CA ILE A 358 -22.71 3.20 -35.42
C ILE A 358 -21.40 2.88 -34.70
N PHE A 359 -20.83 1.68 -34.93
CA PHE A 359 -19.65 1.22 -34.20
C PHE A 359 -18.47 2.21 -34.31
N LEU A 360 -18.20 2.73 -35.50
CA LEU A 360 -17.07 3.63 -35.74
C LEU A 360 -17.23 4.95 -34.98
N ASP A 361 -18.44 5.53 -34.97
CA ASP A 361 -18.73 6.74 -34.21
C ASP A 361 -18.53 6.50 -32.71
N MET A 362 -19.05 5.38 -32.19
CA MET A 362 -18.85 4.97 -30.80
C MET A 362 -17.36 4.78 -30.48
N PHE A 363 -16.59 4.19 -31.40
CA PHE A 363 -15.17 3.92 -31.23
C PHE A 363 -14.36 5.21 -31.10
N GLU A 364 -14.60 6.19 -31.96
CA GLU A 364 -13.95 7.49 -31.89
C GLU A 364 -14.36 8.28 -30.64
N ASP A 365 -15.65 8.32 -30.32
CA ASP A 365 -16.16 9.03 -29.16
C ASP A 365 -15.57 8.48 -27.85
N GLU A 366 -15.48 7.15 -27.71
CA GLU A 366 -14.85 6.53 -26.55
C GLU A 366 -13.35 6.83 -26.47
N TYR A 367 -12.63 6.84 -27.60
CA TYR A 367 -11.22 7.21 -27.62
C TYR A 367 -10.98 8.65 -27.16
N ARG A 368 -11.73 9.61 -27.74
CA ARG A 368 -11.64 11.03 -27.38
C ARG A 368 -11.99 11.24 -25.91
N SER A 369 -13.06 10.61 -25.44
CA SER A 369 -13.47 10.70 -24.04
C SER A 369 -12.40 10.13 -23.11
N MET A 370 -11.75 9.02 -23.46
CA MET A 370 -10.66 8.43 -22.67
C MET A 370 -9.43 9.33 -22.58
N MET A 371 -9.04 9.95 -23.70
CA MET A 371 -7.89 10.85 -23.73
C MET A 371 -8.15 12.17 -22.98
N SER A 372 -9.39 12.67 -23.00
CA SER A 372 -9.74 13.96 -22.39
C SER A 372 -9.77 13.94 -20.86
N LYS A 373 -10.14 12.79 -20.26
CA LYS A 373 -10.38 12.68 -18.81
C LYS A 373 -9.85 11.35 -18.29
N PRO A 374 -8.53 11.24 -18.04
CA PRO A 374 -7.95 10.05 -17.44
C PRO A 374 -8.47 9.83 -16.00
N LEU A 375 -8.41 8.59 -15.53
CA LEU A 375 -8.79 8.27 -14.15
C LEU A 375 -7.94 9.03 -13.15
N ASN A 376 -8.62 9.80 -12.29
CA ASN A 376 -8.03 10.39 -11.10
C ASN A 376 -8.53 9.61 -9.88
N VAL A 377 -7.60 8.94 -9.19
CA VAL A 377 -7.91 8.07 -8.05
C VAL A 377 -8.40 8.88 -6.85
N GLU A 378 -7.91 10.10 -6.64
CA GLU A 378 -8.39 10.98 -5.57
C GLU A 378 -9.87 11.33 -5.79
N TYR A 379 -10.24 11.77 -7.00
CA TYR A 379 -11.64 12.03 -7.34
C TYR A 379 -12.52 10.78 -7.29
N LEU A 380 -11.97 9.60 -7.64
CA LEU A 380 -12.68 8.35 -7.47
C LEU A 380 -12.98 8.09 -5.98
N MET A 381 -11.98 8.30 -5.12
CA MET A 381 -12.07 8.10 -3.67
C MET A 381 -12.88 9.16 -2.92
N MET A 382 -13.24 10.27 -3.58
CA MET A 382 -14.22 11.24 -3.08
C MET A 382 -15.67 10.84 -3.38
N ASP A 383 -15.91 9.95 -4.34
CA ASP A 383 -17.26 9.59 -4.76
C ASP A 383 -17.85 8.49 -3.87
N ALA A 384 -18.84 8.86 -3.06
CA ALA A 384 -19.57 7.95 -2.19
C ALA A 384 -20.31 6.81 -2.93
N SER A 385 -20.55 6.93 -4.23
CA SER A 385 -21.30 5.91 -4.99
C SER A 385 -20.53 4.61 -5.16
N ILE A 386 -19.19 4.62 -5.12
CA ILE A 386 -18.37 3.40 -5.26
C ILE A 386 -18.48 2.46 -4.05
N LEU A 387 -18.90 2.98 -2.89
CA LEU A 387 -19.21 2.22 -1.67
C LEU A 387 -20.53 1.43 -1.78
N LEU A 388 -21.32 1.65 -2.83
CA LEU A 388 -22.48 0.84 -3.11
C LEU A 388 -22.05 -0.38 -3.94
N PRO A 389 -22.70 -1.54 -3.76
CA PRO A 389 -22.46 -2.69 -4.61
C PRO A 389 -22.57 -2.32 -6.11
N PRO A 390 -21.72 -2.89 -6.99
CA PRO A 390 -21.74 -2.58 -8.41
C PRO A 390 -23.13 -2.81 -9.01
N THR A 391 -23.66 -1.79 -9.68
CA THR A 391 -24.98 -1.85 -10.32
C THR A 391 -24.84 -1.94 -11.82
N GLY A 392 -25.76 -2.65 -12.49
CA GLY A 392 -25.81 -2.76 -13.95
C GLY A 392 -26.94 -1.94 -14.56
N THR A 393 -27.32 -0.80 -13.97
CA THR A 393 -28.44 0.01 -14.48
C THR A 393 -28.10 1.51 -14.52
N PRO A 394 -28.36 2.19 -15.66
CA PRO A 394 -28.11 3.61 -15.82
C PRO A 394 -29.08 4.48 -15.00
N LEU A 395 -30.22 3.92 -14.56
CA LEU A 395 -31.22 4.62 -13.74
C LEU A 395 -30.68 5.08 -12.38
N THR A 396 -29.53 4.55 -11.98
CA THR A 396 -28.82 5.00 -10.80
C THR A 396 -28.23 6.40 -10.94
N GLY A 397 -28.00 6.91 -12.16
CA GLY A 397 -27.22 8.14 -12.37
C GLY A 397 -25.76 8.03 -11.93
N ILE A 398 -25.25 6.81 -11.70
CA ILE A 398 -23.81 6.57 -11.50
C ILE A 398 -23.15 6.56 -12.88
N ASP A 399 -22.03 7.26 -12.98
CA ASP A 399 -21.24 7.32 -14.21
C ASP A 399 -20.85 5.92 -14.69
N PHE A 400 -20.85 5.72 -16.00
CA PHE A 400 -20.62 4.43 -16.66
C PHE A 400 -19.29 3.79 -16.23
N VAL A 401 -18.25 4.61 -16.03
CA VAL A 401 -16.91 4.17 -15.62
C VAL A 401 -16.93 3.41 -14.29
N LYS A 402 -17.88 3.74 -13.40
CA LYS A 402 -17.96 3.24 -12.01
C LYS A 402 -19.00 2.14 -11.81
N ARG A 403 -19.66 1.69 -12.88
CA ARG A 403 -20.74 0.70 -12.83
C ARG A 403 -20.59 -0.36 -13.92
N LEU A 404 -21.45 -1.37 -13.88
CA LEU A 404 -21.48 -2.42 -14.90
C LEU A 404 -22.30 -1.96 -16.12
N PRO A 405 -21.97 -2.45 -17.33
CA PRO A 405 -22.70 -2.12 -18.54
C PRO A 405 -24.13 -2.67 -18.52
N CYS A 406 -25.05 -1.90 -19.09
CA CYS A 406 -26.45 -2.24 -19.25
C CYS A 406 -26.85 -2.19 -20.73
N GLY A 407 -27.27 -3.33 -21.27
CA GLY A 407 -27.63 -3.46 -22.69
C GLY A 407 -26.44 -3.52 -23.64
N ASP A 408 -26.72 -3.70 -24.93
CA ASP A 408 -25.70 -4.02 -25.92
C ASP A 408 -24.82 -2.82 -26.27
N VAL A 409 -25.40 -1.62 -26.37
CA VAL A 409 -24.64 -0.37 -26.60
C VAL A 409 -23.56 -0.17 -25.53
N GLU A 410 -23.89 -0.30 -24.24
CA GLU A 410 -22.88 -0.12 -23.18
C GLU A 410 -21.88 -1.28 -23.10
N ARG A 411 -22.27 -2.50 -23.49
CA ARG A 411 -21.33 -3.61 -23.65
C ARG A 411 -20.32 -3.32 -24.76
N THR A 412 -20.78 -2.77 -25.89
CA THR A 412 -19.92 -2.31 -26.99
C THR A 412 -18.96 -1.22 -26.50
N ARG A 413 -19.47 -0.17 -25.82
CA ARG A 413 -18.63 0.90 -25.24
C ARG A 413 -17.60 0.36 -24.26
N ARG A 414 -17.97 -0.59 -23.39
CA ARG A 414 -17.05 -1.26 -22.48
C ARG A 414 -15.95 -2.01 -23.25
N ALA A 415 -16.32 -2.81 -24.25
CA ALA A 415 -15.36 -3.58 -25.04
C ALA A 415 -14.34 -2.67 -25.74
N ILE A 416 -14.81 -1.54 -26.30
CA ILE A 416 -13.97 -0.51 -26.91
C ILE A 416 -12.94 0.04 -25.89
N ARG A 417 -13.41 0.44 -24.70
CA ARG A 417 -12.55 0.98 -23.64
C ARG A 417 -11.52 -0.03 -23.13
N VAL A 418 -11.93 -1.27 -22.90
CA VAL A 418 -11.03 -2.36 -22.48
C VAL A 418 -9.93 -2.55 -23.52
N PHE A 419 -10.29 -2.59 -24.82
CA PHE A 419 -9.31 -2.67 -25.90
C PHE A 419 -8.31 -1.52 -25.87
N PHE A 420 -8.77 -0.27 -25.76
CA PHE A 420 -7.86 0.87 -25.72
C PHE A 420 -6.93 0.87 -24.51
N MET A 421 -7.43 0.51 -23.32
CA MET A 421 -6.61 0.45 -22.11
C MET A 421 -5.50 -0.60 -22.22
N LEU A 422 -5.83 -1.81 -22.68
CA LEU A 422 -4.85 -2.89 -22.85
C LEU A 422 -3.86 -2.62 -23.98
N ARG A 423 -4.33 -2.03 -25.09
CA ARG A 423 -3.47 -1.60 -26.19
C ARG A 423 -2.48 -0.53 -25.72
N SER A 424 -2.97 0.51 -25.06
CA SER A 424 -2.14 1.61 -24.57
C SER A 424 -1.08 1.10 -23.59
N LEU A 425 -1.46 0.19 -22.67
CA LEU A 425 -0.51 -0.42 -21.75
C LEU A 425 0.55 -1.26 -22.48
N SER A 426 0.14 -2.12 -23.40
CA SER A 426 1.04 -2.96 -24.22
C SER A 426 2.09 -2.11 -24.96
N LEU A 427 1.65 -1.05 -25.67
CA LEU A 427 2.54 -0.12 -26.36
C LEU A 427 3.52 0.57 -25.40
N GLN A 428 3.02 1.06 -24.27
CA GLN A 428 3.86 1.72 -23.25
C GLN A 428 4.91 0.78 -22.64
N LEU A 429 4.59 -0.50 -22.44
CA LEU A 429 5.53 -1.47 -21.92
C LEU A 429 6.58 -1.91 -22.95
N GLN A 430 6.25 -1.86 -24.24
CA GLN A 430 7.18 -2.16 -25.33
C GLN A 430 8.02 -0.94 -25.75
N GLY A 431 7.63 0.27 -25.33
CA GLY A 431 8.30 1.52 -25.74
C GLY A 431 7.89 1.99 -27.14
N GLU A 432 6.79 1.47 -27.68
CA GLU A 432 6.28 1.80 -29.00
C GLU A 432 5.30 2.99 -28.93
N PRO A 433 5.38 3.97 -29.86
CA PRO A 433 4.42 5.06 -29.92
C PRO A 433 3.06 4.60 -30.52
N GLU A 434 1.97 5.25 -30.12
CA GLU A 434 0.68 5.07 -30.78
C GLU A 434 0.70 5.79 -32.14
N THR A 435 0.46 5.03 -33.21
CA THR A 435 0.54 5.51 -34.60
C THR A 435 -0.77 5.36 -35.37
N GLN A 436 -1.72 4.59 -34.84
CA GLN A 436 -2.95 4.24 -35.55
C GLN A 436 -4.19 4.98 -35.02
N LEU A 437 -4.07 5.64 -33.88
CA LEU A 437 -5.16 6.36 -33.22
C LEU A 437 -4.73 7.81 -32.93
N PRO A 438 -5.65 8.79 -32.98
CA PRO A 438 -7.07 8.67 -33.38
C PRO A 438 -7.25 8.30 -34.87
N LEU A 439 -8.38 7.68 -35.21
CA LEU A 439 -8.70 7.32 -36.60
C LEU A 439 -8.88 8.58 -37.47
N THR A 440 -9.63 9.55 -36.98
CA THR A 440 -9.73 10.87 -37.59
C THR A 440 -8.54 11.74 -37.19
N ARG A 441 -7.72 12.16 -38.16
CA ARG A 441 -6.64 13.13 -37.97
C ARG A 441 -7.17 14.52 -38.30
N GLU A 442 -7.06 15.46 -37.37
CA GLU A 442 -7.54 16.84 -37.59
C GLU A 442 -6.83 17.53 -38.77
N GLU A 443 -5.62 17.08 -39.10
CA GLU A 443 -4.83 17.54 -40.24
C GLU A 443 -5.43 17.12 -41.60
N ASP A 444 -6.18 16.01 -41.63
CA ASP A 444 -6.82 15.48 -42.84
C ASP A 444 -8.25 16.01 -43.02
N LEU A 445 -8.77 16.76 -42.03
CA LEU A 445 -10.10 17.36 -42.08
C LEU A 445 -10.07 18.66 -42.89
N ILE A 446 -10.90 18.73 -43.93
CA ILE A 446 -11.13 19.94 -44.71
C ILE A 446 -11.82 20.98 -43.81
N LYS A 447 -11.22 22.17 -43.68
CA LYS A 447 -11.81 23.25 -42.86
C LYS A 447 -12.99 23.87 -43.60
N THR A 448 -13.98 24.33 -42.84
CA THR A 448 -15.03 25.20 -43.40
C THR A 448 -14.33 26.43 -43.99
N ASP A 449 -14.52 26.67 -45.29
CA ASP A 449 -13.87 27.68 -46.15
C ASP A 449 -12.62 27.25 -46.92
N ASP A 450 -12.17 25.99 -46.80
CA ASP A 450 -11.15 25.44 -47.69
C ASP A 450 -11.73 25.17 -49.08
N VAL A 451 -11.02 25.64 -50.13
CA VAL A 451 -11.37 25.39 -51.52
C VAL A 451 -11.06 23.92 -51.83
N LEU A 452 -12.10 23.11 -52.02
CA LEU A 452 -11.99 21.72 -52.44
C LEU A 452 -11.42 21.65 -53.87
N ASP A 453 -10.14 21.29 -53.99
CA ASP A 453 -9.48 21.16 -55.28
C ASP A 453 -9.84 19.80 -55.92
N LEU A 454 -10.86 19.81 -56.78
CA LEU A 454 -11.43 18.61 -57.41
C LEU A 454 -10.58 18.02 -58.55
N ASN A 455 -9.42 18.62 -58.86
CA ASN A 455 -8.59 18.26 -60.03
C ASN A 455 -7.68 17.05 -59.80
N ASN A 456 -7.54 16.54 -58.57
CA ASN A 456 -6.61 15.44 -58.24
C ASN A 456 -7.14 14.01 -58.50
N ARG A 457 -8.13 13.82 -59.39
CA ARG A 457 -8.76 12.50 -59.64
C ARG A 457 -8.37 11.81 -60.95
N SER A 458 -7.30 12.22 -61.62
CA SER A 458 -7.03 11.74 -63.00
C SER A 458 -5.65 11.10 -63.24
N GLU A 459 -4.84 10.79 -62.22
CA GLU A 459 -3.49 10.24 -62.48
C GLU A 459 -3.07 9.09 -61.55
N GLU A 460 -3.97 8.16 -61.22
CA GLU A 460 -3.55 6.86 -60.66
C GLU A 460 -4.42 5.72 -61.19
N HIS A 461 -4.37 5.48 -62.51
CA HIS A 461 -4.62 4.15 -63.09
C HIS A 461 -4.00 4.08 -64.49
N THR A 462 -2.74 3.62 -64.56
CA THR A 462 -2.20 2.83 -65.68
C THR A 462 -1.14 1.89 -65.16
#